data_AF-A0A2H0DCQ0-F1
#
_entry.id   AF-A0A2H0DCQ0-F1
#
_cell.length_a   1.000
_cell.length_b   1.000
_cell.length_c   1.000
_cell.angle_alpha   90.00
_cell.angle_beta   90.00
_cell.angle_gamma   90.00
#
_symmetry.space_group_name_H-M   'P 1'
#
loop_
_entity.id
_entity.type
_entity.pdbx_description
1 polymer ?
#
loop_
_entity_poly.entity_id
_entity_poly.type
_entity_poly.pdbx_seq_one_letter_code
_entity_poly.pdbx_strand_id
1 'polypeptide(L)'
;MKNTIRFLEELGENANFRLDRIDFEAILDNDDFDPKVREAIINKDQQVLELLLNARSKIVCMIVPAEEEDDKEEDDGGDDKTKKNDPGVSKQQYQMG
;
A
#
# COMPACT_ATOMS: atom_id res chain seq x y z
N MET A 1 24.46 7.10 -7.01
CA MET A 1 23.13 6.60 -6.58
C MET A 1 23.12 5.18 -6.00
N LYS A 2 23.95 4.21 -6.43
CA LYS A 2 24.00 2.87 -5.78
C LYS A 2 24.27 2.94 -4.27
N ASN A 3 25.08 3.90 -3.85
CA ASN A 3 25.41 4.13 -2.45
C ASN A 3 24.21 4.63 -1.60
N THR A 4 23.26 5.33 -2.22
CA THR A 4 22.04 5.77 -1.54
C THR A 4 21.14 4.60 -1.19
N ILE A 5 20.89 3.69 -2.13
CA ILE A 5 20.04 2.51 -1.87
C ILE A 5 20.68 1.63 -0.81
N ARG A 6 21.98 1.33 -0.95
CA ARG A 6 22.73 0.55 0.04
C ARG A 6 22.68 1.16 1.43
N PHE A 7 22.86 2.49 1.54
CA PHE A 7 22.76 3.19 2.82
C PHE A 7 21.37 3.05 3.45
N LEU A 8 20.30 3.21 2.66
CA LEU A 8 18.93 3.06 3.13
C LEU A 8 18.60 1.62 3.54
N GLU A 9 19.16 0.63 2.84
CA GLU A 9 19.06 -0.80 3.21
C GLU A 9 19.76 -1.05 4.55
N GLU A 10 21.00 -0.61 4.72
CA GLU A 10 21.76 -0.75 5.96
C GLU A 10 21.06 -0.05 7.14
N LEU A 11 20.44 1.12 6.89
CA LEU A 11 19.64 1.87 7.85
C LEU A 11 18.37 1.11 8.29
N GLY A 12 17.70 0.45 7.34
CA GLY A 12 16.47 -0.31 7.59
C GLY A 12 16.69 -1.70 8.20
N GLU A 13 17.80 -2.36 7.87
CA GLU A 13 18.13 -3.70 8.36
C GLU A 13 18.58 -3.69 9.83
N ASN A 14 19.35 -2.67 10.22
CA ASN A 14 19.90 -2.59 11.56
C ASN A 14 18.88 -2.00 12.55
N ALA A 15 18.16 -2.87 13.25
CA ALA A 15 17.21 -2.49 14.32
C ALA A 15 17.83 -1.70 15.49
N ASN A 16 19.17 -1.68 15.59
CA ASN A 16 19.92 -0.88 16.57
C ASN A 16 20.17 0.57 16.14
N PHE A 17 19.84 0.95 14.89
CA PHE A 17 19.89 2.33 14.44
C PHE A 17 18.79 3.14 15.12
N ARG A 18 19.14 3.66 16.29
CA ARG A 18 18.38 4.71 16.96
C ARG A 18 18.56 5.99 16.17
N LEU A 19 17.55 6.38 15.38
CA LEU A 19 17.57 7.58 14.53
C LEU A 19 17.96 8.87 15.28
N ASP A 20 17.79 8.91 16.60
CA ASP A 20 18.22 10.00 17.48
C ASP A 20 19.73 10.04 17.75
N ARG A 21 20.48 9.01 17.38
CA ARG A 21 21.92 8.84 17.65
C ARG A 21 22.78 8.70 16.41
N ILE A 22 22.17 8.79 15.22
CA ILE A 22 22.87 8.67 13.95
C ILE A 22 23.32 10.06 13.52
N ASP A 23 24.62 10.21 13.33
CA ASP A 23 25.19 11.39 12.69
C ASP A 23 25.10 11.23 11.18
N PHE A 24 23.95 11.63 10.61
CA PHE A 24 23.71 11.56 9.17
C PHE A 24 24.64 12.46 8.37
N GLU A 25 25.06 13.59 8.94
CA GLU A 25 25.98 14.51 8.29
C GLU A 25 27.33 13.83 8.09
N ALA A 26 27.91 13.25 9.14
CA ALA A 26 29.19 12.54 9.05
C ALA A 26 29.17 11.32 8.11
N ILE A 27 28.04 10.59 8.05
CA ILE A 27 27.93 9.41 7.19
C ILE A 27 27.76 9.80 5.71
N LEU A 28 27.08 10.92 5.44
CA LEU A 28 26.76 11.37 4.09
C LEU A 28 27.78 12.38 3.52
N ASP A 29 28.77 12.82 4.30
CA ASP A 29 29.83 13.77 3.91
C ASP A 29 30.87 13.20 2.91
N ASN A 30 30.47 12.21 2.12
CA ASN A 30 31.29 11.62 1.07
C ASN A 30 30.81 12.10 -0.31
N ASP A 31 31.74 12.30 -1.25
CA ASP A 31 31.49 12.69 -2.65
C ASP A 31 30.62 11.68 -3.42
N ASP A 32 30.44 10.50 -2.84
CA ASP A 32 29.67 9.37 -3.36
C ASP A 32 28.13 9.54 -3.28
N PHE A 33 27.65 10.55 -2.54
CA PHE A 33 26.23 10.90 -2.44
C PHE A 33 25.89 12.12 -3.28
N ASP A 34 24.77 12.04 -4.01
CA ASP A 34 24.21 13.23 -4.67
C ASP A 34 23.90 14.29 -3.61
N PRO A 35 24.39 15.53 -3.75
CA PRO A 35 24.18 16.58 -2.77
C PRO A 35 22.70 16.82 -2.44
N LYS A 36 21.81 16.69 -3.42
CA LYS A 36 20.36 16.87 -3.22
C LYS A 36 19.76 15.73 -2.42
N VAL A 37 20.26 14.52 -2.61
CA VAL A 37 19.83 13.35 -1.83
C VAL A 37 20.30 13.47 -0.39
N ARG A 38 21.56 13.88 -0.18
CA ARG A 38 22.10 14.14 1.17
C ARG A 38 21.26 15.16 1.92
N GLU A 39 20.99 16.30 1.29
CA GLU A 39 20.17 17.36 1.88
C GLU A 39 18.76 16.88 2.23
N ALA A 40 18.12 16.11 1.33
CA ALA A 40 16.81 15.54 1.58
C ALA A 40 16.80 14.55 2.77
N ILE A 41 17.85 13.74 2.95
CA ILE A 41 17.98 12.82 4.09
C ILE A 41 18.20 13.59 5.40
N ILE A 42 19.11 14.56 5.42
CA ILE A 42 19.42 15.37 6.62
C ILE A 42 18.18 16.15 7.09
N ASN A 43 17.48 16.78 6.16
CA ASN A 43 16.27 17.56 6.45
C ASN A 43 15.02 16.68 6.68
N LYS A 44 15.14 15.36 6.53
CA LYS A 44 14.02 14.40 6.57
C LYS A 44 12.89 14.77 5.60
N ASP A 45 13.24 15.33 4.45
CA ASP A 45 12.30 15.70 3.40
C ASP A 45 11.94 14.47 2.56
N GLN A 46 10.93 13.75 3.04
CA GLN A 46 10.42 12.55 2.39
C GLN A 46 9.97 12.80 0.95
N GLN A 47 9.29 13.93 0.68
CA GLN A 47 8.72 14.18 -0.65
C GLN A 47 9.82 14.41 -1.70
N VAL A 48 10.85 15.17 -1.32
CA VAL A 48 12.01 15.39 -2.18
C VAL A 48 12.80 14.10 -2.36
N LEU A 49 12.99 13.33 -1.28
CA LEU A 49 13.70 12.05 -1.36
C LEU A 49 12.98 11.05 -2.29
N GLU A 50 11.66 10.92 -2.17
CA GLU A 50 10.84 10.07 -3.05
C GLU A 50 10.91 10.51 -4.52
N LEU A 51 10.94 11.83 -4.78
CA LEU A 51 11.09 12.37 -6.13
C LEU A 51 12.46 12.05 -6.71
N LEU A 52 13.54 12.28 -5.95
CA LEU A 52 14.92 12.04 -6.37
C LEU A 52 15.17 10.55 -6.63
N LEU A 53 14.56 9.68 -5.83
CA LEU A 53 14.66 8.22 -5.98
C LEU A 53 13.65 7.63 -6.96
N ASN A 54 12.76 8.44 -7.52
CA ASN A 54 11.64 7.98 -8.35
C ASN A 54 10.84 6.86 -7.66
N ALA A 55 10.67 6.96 -6.34
CA ALA A 55 10.06 5.95 -5.48
C ALA A 55 8.54 6.12 -5.33
N ARG A 56 7.91 6.97 -6.15
CA ARG A 56 6.47 7.22 -6.07
C ARG A 56 5.68 6.00 -6.50
N SER A 57 4.76 5.56 -5.64
CA SER A 57 3.78 4.52 -5.96
C SER A 57 2.97 4.92 -7.19
N LYS A 58 3.05 4.12 -8.26
CA LYS A 58 2.14 4.24 -9.40
C LYS A 58 0.84 3.56 -9.02
N ILE A 59 -0.16 4.36 -8.63
CA ILE A 59 -1.52 3.86 -8.46
C ILE A 59 -2.10 3.66 -9.87
N VAL A 60 -2.32 2.40 -10.25
CA VAL A 60 -2.94 2.03 -11.52
C VAL A 60 -4.32 1.43 -11.24
N CYS A 61 -5.35 2.07 -11.78
CA CYS A 61 -6.70 1.54 -11.75
C CYS A 61 -7.00 0.88 -13.09
N MET A 62 -7.42 -0.38 -13.06
CA MET A 62 -8.03 -1.01 -14.23
C MET A 62 -9.46 -0.44 -14.36
N ILE A 63 -9.73 0.23 -15.47
CA ILE A 63 -11.09 0.67 -15.83
C ILE A 63 -11.62 -0.35 -16.83
N VAL A 64 -12.68 -1.05 -16.45
CA VAL A 64 -13.40 -1.97 -17.35
C VAL A 64 -14.66 -1.23 -17.83
N PRO A 65 -14.84 -1.04 -19.15
CA PRO A 65 -16.08 -0.48 -19.70
C PRO A 65 -17.28 -1.35 -19.31
N ALA A 66 -18.45 -0.75 -19.09
CA ALA A 66 -19.67 -1.51 -18.93
C ALA A 66 -19.98 -2.25 -20.24
N GLU A 67 -20.39 -3.52 -20.13
CA GLU A 67 -21.01 -4.24 -21.24
C GLU A 67 -22.41 -3.64 -21.45
N GLU A 68 -22.79 -3.40 -22.70
CA GLU A 68 -24.17 -3.05 -23.02
C GLU A 68 -25.06 -4.23 -22.63
N GLU A 69 -26.12 -3.97 -21.86
CA GLU A 69 -27.11 -4.99 -21.52
C GLU A 69 -27.78 -5.44 -22.82
N ASP A 70 -27.35 -6.58 -23.35
CA ASP A 70 -28.13 -7.32 -24.34
C ASP A 70 -29.40 -7.76 -23.60
N ASP A 71 -30.52 -7.08 -23.85
CA ASP A 71 -31.88 -7.43 -23.41
C ASP A 71 -32.22 -8.86 -23.89
N LYS A 72 -31.75 -9.88 -23.18
CA LYS A 72 -32.17 -11.26 -23.38
C LYS A 72 -33.35 -11.51 -22.45
N GLU A 73 -34.53 -11.53 -23.06
CA GLU A 73 -35.79 -11.92 -22.44
C GLU A 73 -35.60 -13.19 -21.59
N GLU A 74 -36.05 -13.13 -20.33
CA GLU A 74 -36.09 -14.27 -19.41
C GLU A 74 -37.10 -15.31 -19.93
N ASP A 75 -36.60 -16.49 -20.32
CA ASP A 75 -37.42 -17.68 -20.58
C ASP A 75 -37.81 -18.33 -19.25
N ASP A 76 -39.08 -18.13 -18.85
CA ASP A 76 -39.73 -18.74 -17.68
C ASP A 76 -40.00 -20.23 -17.92
N GLY A 77 -39.01 -21.08 -17.60
CA GLY A 77 -39.10 -22.54 -17.68
C GLY A 77 -39.00 -23.21 -16.30
N GLY A 78 -40.14 -23.58 -15.72
CA GLY A 78 -40.26 -24.03 -14.34
C GLY A 78 -39.89 -25.49 -13.98
N ASP A 79 -39.94 -25.70 -12.65
CA ASP A 79 -40.42 -26.86 -11.89
C ASP A 79 -39.43 -27.74 -11.06
N ASP A 80 -39.82 -27.87 -9.79
CA ASP A 80 -39.76 -29.01 -8.87
C ASP A 80 -38.54 -29.41 -7.97
N LYS A 81 -38.73 -29.08 -6.68
CA LYS A 81 -38.36 -29.69 -5.36
C LYS A 81 -36.90 -29.94 -4.94
N THR A 82 -36.62 -29.46 -3.72
CA THR A 82 -36.51 -30.35 -2.54
C THR A 82 -36.67 -29.58 -1.22
N LYS A 83 -37.69 -29.96 -0.44
CA LYS A 83 -37.84 -29.58 0.99
C LYS A 83 -36.89 -30.42 1.84
N LYS A 84 -36.15 -29.81 2.77
CA LYS A 84 -35.94 -30.36 4.14
C LYS A 84 -35.83 -29.23 5.16
N ASN A 85 -36.70 -29.31 6.16
CA ASN A 85 -36.70 -28.52 7.41
C ASN A 85 -35.50 -28.92 8.29
N ASP A 86 -34.96 -28.01 9.10
CA ASP A 86 -34.96 -28.02 10.58
C ASP A 86 -34.27 -26.73 11.12
N PRO A 87 -34.34 -26.37 12.42
CA PRO A 87 -34.87 -25.11 12.90
C PRO A 87 -33.81 -24.36 13.73
N GLY A 88 -34.13 -23.17 14.24
CA GLY A 88 -33.30 -22.57 15.28
C GLY A 88 -33.17 -21.07 15.16
N VAL A 89 -34.29 -20.37 15.31
CA VAL A 89 -34.25 -18.95 15.66
C VAL A 89 -33.74 -18.85 17.10
N SER A 90 -32.50 -18.37 17.29
CA SER A 90 -32.11 -17.69 18.53
C SER A 90 -32.11 -16.18 18.28
N LYS A 91 -33.24 -15.55 18.60
CA LYS A 91 -33.28 -14.10 18.80
C LYS A 91 -32.43 -13.78 20.02
N GLN A 92 -31.30 -13.09 19.83
CA GLN A 92 -30.72 -12.25 20.88
C GLN A 92 -30.49 -10.86 20.30
N GLN A 93 -31.41 -9.98 20.69
CA GLN A 93 -31.31 -8.54 20.63
C GLN A 93 -30.05 -8.11 21.38
N TYR A 94 -29.24 -7.21 20.81
CA TYR A 94 -28.71 -6.09 21.57
C TYR A 94 -28.70 -4.85 20.69
N GLN A 95 -29.25 -3.82 21.28
CA GLN A 95 -29.51 -2.49 20.75
C GLN A 95 -28.46 -1.53 21.30
N MET A 96 -28.48 -0.31 20.75
CA MET A 96 -27.82 0.92 21.21
C MET A 96 -26.45 1.14 20.57
N GLY A 97 -26.17 2.29 19.96
CA GLY A 97 -26.69 3.63 20.25
C GLY A 97 -25.51 4.49 20.61
#